data_AF-A0AA96V9U1-F1
#
_entry.id   AF-A0AA96V9U1-F1
#
_cell.length_a   1.000
_cell.length_b   1.000
_cell.length_c   1.000
_cell.angle_alpha   90.00
_cell.angle_beta   90.00
_cell.angle_gamma   90.00
#
_symmetry.space_group_name_H-M   'P 1'
#
loop_
_entity.id
_entity.type
_entity.pdbx_description
1 polymer ?
#
loop_
_entity_poly.entity_id
_entity_poly.type
_entity_poly.pdbx_seq_one_letter_code
_entity_poly.pdbx_strand_id
1 'polypeptide(L)'
;MVLMNMISDSKDAVLPFSELPVQYRQGAEPRPIEKDEFETAEKLLEKAVAVYNEKTSEDFVTFMAENPASNWAQTDLFIELNKYYRQYISFFNEKGDRCLWINLFCRPVGDWKTHRVHVEGGGVCFFSIGLNLDTGKRFDFIVNDKK
;
A
#
# COMPACT_ATOMS: atom_id res chain seq x y z
N MET A 1 17.86 5.86 -25.90
CA MET A 1 16.45 5.64 -26.30
C MET A 1 16.07 4.18 -26.01
N VAL A 2 16.05 3.80 -24.72
CA VAL A 2 15.70 2.42 -24.27
C VAL A 2 14.85 2.46 -22.98
N LEU A 3 14.93 3.53 -22.19
CA LEU A 3 14.19 3.70 -20.93
C LEU A 3 12.66 3.90 -21.09
N MET A 4 12.19 4.33 -22.26
CA MET A 4 10.78 4.71 -22.46
C MET A 4 9.85 3.52 -22.77
N ASN A 5 10.42 2.35 -23.11
CA ASN A 5 9.65 1.16 -23.52
C ASN A 5 9.43 0.11 -22.42
N MET A 6 9.93 0.31 -21.19
CA MET A 6 9.67 -0.61 -20.06
C MET A 6 8.51 -0.19 -19.13
N ILE A 7 7.76 0.86 -19.50
CA ILE A 7 6.81 1.52 -18.57
C ILE A 7 5.33 1.16 -18.87
N SER A 8 5.00 0.45 -19.96
CA SER A 8 3.61 0.00 -20.19
C SER A 8 3.18 -1.15 -19.28
N ASP A 9 4.10 -2.04 -18.89
CA ASP A 9 3.79 -3.31 -18.21
C ASP A 9 4.16 -3.31 -16.71
N SER A 10 4.72 -2.21 -16.20
CA SER A 10 5.02 -2.08 -14.78
C SER A 10 3.73 -2.14 -13.95
N LYS A 11 3.78 -2.91 -12.86
CA LYS A 11 2.75 -2.92 -11.80
C LYS A 11 2.86 -1.69 -10.90
N ASP A 12 3.79 -0.79 -11.17
CA ASP A 12 4.11 0.36 -10.33
C ASP A 12 3.84 1.69 -11.06
N ALA A 13 3.36 2.67 -10.31
CA ALA A 13 3.22 4.06 -10.75
C ALA A 13 3.70 5.02 -9.65
N VAL A 14 4.40 6.09 -10.05
CA VAL A 14 4.71 7.22 -9.16
C VAL A 14 3.72 8.33 -9.50
N LEU A 15 2.92 8.74 -8.52
CA LEU A 15 1.89 9.76 -8.71
C LEU A 15 2.38 11.13 -8.21
N PRO A 16 1.83 12.23 -8.74
CA PRO A 16 2.15 13.56 -8.22
C PRO A 16 1.64 13.75 -6.79
N PHE A 17 2.26 14.67 -6.05
CA PHE A 17 1.87 15.02 -4.68
C PHE A 17 0.39 15.43 -4.54
N SER A 18 -0.22 15.99 -5.60
CA SER A 18 -1.65 16.32 -5.64
C SER A 18 -2.57 15.11 -5.43
N GLU A 19 -2.06 13.89 -5.58
CA GLU A 19 -2.78 12.64 -5.35
C GLU A 19 -2.66 12.12 -3.91
N LEU A 20 -1.78 12.70 -3.07
CA LEU A 20 -1.62 12.33 -1.66
C LEU A 20 -2.97 12.42 -0.93
N PRO A 21 -3.34 11.52 0.01
CA PRO A 21 -4.58 11.68 0.77
C PRO A 21 -4.58 13.03 1.52
N VAL A 22 -5.72 13.73 1.50
CA VAL A 22 -5.84 15.12 1.96
C VAL A 22 -5.34 15.30 3.38
N GLN A 23 -5.57 14.32 4.26
CA GLN A 23 -5.13 14.35 5.66
C GLN A 23 -3.62 14.38 5.86
N TYR A 24 -2.81 14.03 4.85
CA TYR A 24 -1.33 14.10 4.93
C TYR A 24 -0.74 15.28 4.15
N ARG A 25 -1.56 16.13 3.54
CA ARG A 25 -1.05 17.27 2.74
C ARG A 25 -0.70 18.48 3.60
N GLN A 26 -1.35 18.63 4.75
CA GLN A 26 -1.11 19.78 5.61
C GLN A 26 0.34 19.78 6.11
N GLY A 27 1.05 20.87 5.84
CA GLY A 27 2.47 21.05 6.19
C GLY A 27 3.43 20.06 5.52
N ALA A 28 2.95 19.26 4.56
CA ALA A 28 3.79 18.38 3.77
C ALA A 28 4.26 19.08 2.49
N GLU A 29 5.44 18.69 2.02
CA GLU A 29 6.04 19.23 0.80
C GLU A 29 6.25 18.14 -0.25
N PRO A 30 6.02 18.43 -1.54
CA PRO A 30 6.27 17.47 -2.61
C PRO A 30 7.76 17.17 -2.73
N ARG A 31 8.09 15.90 -2.99
CA ARG A 31 9.45 15.51 -3.39
C ARG A 31 9.43 14.39 -4.41
N PRO A 32 10.44 14.28 -5.30
CA PRO A 32 10.64 13.08 -6.09
C PRO A 32 11.08 11.92 -5.18
N ILE A 33 10.75 10.69 -5.55
CA ILE A 33 11.30 9.50 -4.91
C ILE A 33 12.65 9.14 -5.53
N GLU A 34 13.62 8.77 -4.70
CA GLU A 34 14.94 8.32 -5.14
C GLU A 34 14.99 6.82 -5.37
N LYS A 35 15.95 6.35 -6.18
CA LYS A 35 15.98 4.95 -6.65
C LYS A 35 16.16 3.94 -5.50
N ASP A 36 17.01 4.27 -4.53
CA ASP A 36 17.30 3.46 -3.34
C ASP A 36 16.17 3.48 -2.30
N GLU A 37 15.32 4.51 -2.33
CA GLU A 37 14.15 4.62 -1.46
C GLU A 37 13.09 3.55 -1.79
N PHE A 38 13.00 3.08 -3.04
CA PHE A 38 12.12 1.97 -3.40
C PHE A 38 12.48 0.68 -2.66
N GLU A 39 13.77 0.32 -2.60
CA GLU A 39 14.20 -0.90 -1.91
C GLU A 39 13.93 -0.81 -0.41
N THR A 40 14.17 0.37 0.18
CA THR A 40 13.88 0.63 1.60
C THR A 40 12.38 0.53 1.87
N ALA A 41 11.55 1.11 1.00
CA ALA A 41 10.10 1.05 1.10
C ALA A 41 9.56 -0.38 0.99
N GLU A 42 10.05 -1.18 0.04
CA GLU A 42 9.60 -2.57 -0.11
C GLU A 42 9.96 -3.41 1.12
N LYS A 43 11.15 -3.25 1.73
CA LYS A 43 11.51 -3.94 2.98
C LYS A 43 10.57 -3.56 4.14
N LEU A 44 10.21 -2.29 4.25
CA LEU A 44 9.28 -1.82 5.28
C LEU A 44 7.85 -2.32 5.03
N LEU A 45 7.43 -2.35 3.76
CA LEU A 45 6.14 -2.89 3.32
C LEU A 45 6.04 -4.39 3.62
N GLU A 46 7.06 -5.18 3.25
CA GLU A 46 7.13 -6.62 3.54
C GLU A 46 7.02 -6.89 5.04
N LYS A 47 7.76 -6.13 5.86
CA LYS A 47 7.68 -6.23 7.32
C LYS A 47 6.27 -5.90 7.83
N ALA A 48 5.65 -4.85 7.31
CA ALA A 48 4.31 -4.45 7.73
C ALA A 48 3.24 -5.50 7.34
N VAL A 49 3.35 -6.06 6.13
CA VAL A 49 2.47 -7.13 5.65
C VAL A 49 2.66 -8.42 6.44
N ALA A 50 3.89 -8.78 6.79
CA ALA A 50 4.16 -9.95 7.63
C ALA A 50 3.45 -9.83 8.99
N VAL A 51 3.56 -8.66 9.65
CA VAL A 51 2.86 -8.39 10.92
C VAL A 51 1.34 -8.43 10.77
N TYR A 52 0.81 -7.87 9.68
CA TYR A 52 -0.63 -7.94 9.39
C TYR A 52 -1.08 -9.39 9.22
N ASN A 53 -0.43 -10.15 8.35
CA ASN A 53 -0.76 -11.54 8.06
C ASN A 53 -0.64 -12.43 9.31
N GLU A 54 0.39 -12.26 10.14
CA GLU A 54 0.56 -12.99 11.40
C GLU A 54 -0.65 -12.76 12.32
N LYS A 55 -1.00 -11.49 12.57
CA LYS A 55 -2.16 -11.14 13.39
C LYS A 55 -3.47 -11.68 12.79
N THR A 56 -3.67 -11.51 11.49
CA THR A 56 -4.87 -12.01 10.80
C THR A 56 -4.99 -13.53 10.90
N SER A 57 -3.89 -14.27 10.94
CA SER A 57 -3.91 -15.72 11.16
C SER A 57 -4.45 -16.07 12.55
N GLU A 58 -4.04 -15.35 13.60
CA GLU A 58 -4.51 -15.57 14.97
C GLU A 58 -6.01 -15.27 15.11
N ASP A 59 -6.44 -14.12 14.58
CA ASP A 59 -7.83 -13.69 14.57
C ASP A 59 -8.70 -14.68 13.75
N PHE A 60 -8.19 -15.19 12.62
CA PHE A 60 -8.90 -16.16 11.79
C PHE A 60 -9.08 -17.51 12.47
N VAL A 61 -8.04 -18.04 13.12
CA VAL A 61 -8.14 -19.29 13.87
C VAL A 61 -9.19 -19.17 14.98
N THR A 62 -9.19 -18.05 15.70
CA THR A 62 -10.18 -17.76 16.74
C THR A 62 -11.59 -17.69 16.16
N PHE A 63 -11.78 -16.91 15.08
CA PHE A 63 -13.08 -16.77 14.41
C PHE A 63 -13.63 -18.11 13.89
N MET A 64 -12.81 -18.94 13.25
CA MET A 64 -13.25 -20.23 12.71
C MET A 64 -13.58 -21.24 13.82
N ALA A 65 -12.89 -21.19 14.96
CA ALA A 65 -13.23 -22.00 16.13
C ALA A 65 -14.61 -21.62 16.71
N GLU A 66 -14.94 -20.33 16.72
CA GLU A 66 -16.24 -19.81 17.17
C GLU A 66 -17.35 -19.97 16.12
N ASN A 67 -16.99 -20.09 14.83
CA ASN A 67 -17.92 -20.13 13.70
C ASN A 67 -17.63 -21.32 12.77
N PRO A 68 -17.80 -22.58 13.22
CA PRO A 68 -17.40 -23.77 12.46
C PRO A 68 -18.19 -23.99 11.17
N ALA A 69 -19.31 -23.29 10.97
CA ALA A 69 -20.11 -23.32 9.74
C ALA A 69 -19.66 -22.26 8.70
N SER A 70 -18.70 -21.40 9.03
CA SER A 70 -18.18 -20.39 8.11
C SER A 70 -17.45 -21.02 6.92
N ASN A 71 -17.60 -20.43 5.73
CA ASN A 71 -16.95 -20.85 4.50
C ASN A 71 -15.82 -19.90 4.06
N TRP A 72 -15.31 -19.06 4.97
CA TRP A 72 -14.24 -18.11 4.64
C TRP A 72 -12.96 -18.83 4.25
N ALA A 73 -12.43 -18.49 3.07
CA ALA A 73 -11.16 -19.00 2.60
C ALA A 73 -10.01 -18.12 3.12
N GLN A 74 -8.88 -18.75 3.48
CA GLN A 74 -7.65 -18.03 3.88
C GLN A 74 -7.21 -17.00 2.83
N THR A 75 -7.41 -17.29 1.54
CA THR A 75 -7.05 -16.39 0.42
C THR A 75 -7.75 -15.03 0.47
N ASP A 76 -8.83 -14.88 1.24
CA ASP A 76 -9.57 -13.63 1.38
C ASP A 76 -8.99 -12.72 2.47
N LEU A 77 -8.00 -13.20 3.22
CA LEU A 77 -7.52 -12.58 4.45
C LEU A 77 -6.02 -12.27 4.45
N PHE A 78 -5.23 -12.99 3.65
CA PHE A 78 -3.79 -12.81 3.58
C PHE A 78 -3.38 -11.93 2.39
N ILE A 79 -2.41 -11.06 2.64
CA ILE A 79 -1.80 -10.21 1.61
C ILE A 79 -0.57 -10.91 1.03
N GLU A 80 -0.58 -11.13 -0.28
CA GLU A 80 0.55 -11.64 -1.06
C GLU A 80 1.05 -10.55 -2.03
N LEU A 81 2.11 -9.84 -1.64
CA LEU A 81 2.57 -8.60 -2.31
C LEU A 81 2.90 -8.73 -3.81
N ASN A 82 3.24 -9.92 -4.30
CA ASN A 82 3.51 -10.17 -5.72
C ASN A 82 2.26 -10.02 -6.62
N LYS A 83 1.05 -10.07 -6.03
CA LYS A 83 -0.22 -9.90 -6.75
C LYS A 83 -0.57 -8.42 -6.99
N TYR A 84 0.06 -7.49 -6.27
CA TYR A 84 -0.39 -6.10 -6.21
C TYR A 84 0.27 -5.20 -7.25
N TYR A 85 -0.54 -4.30 -7.76
CA TYR A 85 -0.14 -3.03 -8.36
C TYR A 85 0.07 -2.00 -7.26
N ARG A 86 0.97 -1.04 -7.49
CA ARG A 86 1.39 -0.05 -6.51
C ARG A 86 1.34 1.36 -7.08
N GLN A 87 0.88 2.30 -6.27
CA GLN A 87 0.98 3.73 -6.52
C GLN A 87 1.78 4.36 -5.39
N TYR A 88 2.90 4.99 -5.73
CA TYR A 88 3.82 5.62 -4.80
C TYR A 88 3.65 7.14 -4.83
N ILE A 89 3.59 7.76 -3.65
CA ILE A 89 3.53 9.22 -3.50
C ILE A 89 4.53 9.63 -2.42
N SER A 90 5.63 10.26 -2.83
CA SER A 90 6.70 10.72 -1.94
C SER A 90 6.50 12.17 -1.52
N PHE A 91 6.77 12.45 -0.25
CA PHE A 91 6.63 13.78 0.34
C PHE A 91 7.57 13.95 1.53
N PHE A 92 7.87 15.19 1.91
CA PHE A 92 8.39 15.50 3.22
C PHE A 92 7.22 15.78 4.17
N ASN A 93 7.25 15.24 5.39
CA ASN A 93 6.29 15.61 6.42
C ASN A 93 6.64 16.96 7.06
N GLU A 94 5.83 17.44 8.02
CA GLU A 94 6.05 18.72 8.71
C GLU A 94 7.39 18.81 9.47
N LYS A 95 8.06 17.68 9.74
CA LYS A 95 9.36 17.60 10.40
C LYS A 95 10.53 17.58 9.41
N GLY A 96 10.24 17.53 8.11
CA GLY A 96 11.23 17.33 7.05
C GLY A 96 11.66 15.89 6.85
N ASP A 97 10.99 14.91 7.48
CA ASP A 97 11.32 13.50 7.26
C ASP A 97 10.79 13.03 5.90
N ARG A 98 11.53 12.13 5.27
CA ARG A 98 11.14 11.47 4.02
C ARG A 98 10.04 10.47 4.27
N CYS A 99 8.88 10.72 3.66
CA CYS A 99 7.70 9.88 3.77
C CYS A 99 7.25 9.35 2.41
N LEU A 100 6.59 8.19 2.45
CA LEU A 100 6.03 7.53 1.29
C LEU A 100 4.62 7.03 1.62
N TRP A 101 3.66 7.42 0.79
CA TRP A 101 2.34 6.82 0.78
C TRP A 101 2.27 5.80 -0.36
N ILE A 102 1.85 4.58 -0.06
CA ILE A 102 1.69 3.52 -1.04
C ILE A 102 0.25 3.05 -1.06
N ASN A 103 -0.40 3.14 -2.22
CA ASN A 103 -1.68 2.50 -2.48
C ASN A 103 -1.42 1.18 -3.21
N LEU A 104 -2.03 0.08 -2.74
CA LEU A 104 -1.86 -1.25 -3.29
C LEU A 104 -3.20 -1.85 -3.70
N PHE A 105 -3.25 -2.45 -4.89
CA PHE A 105 -4.44 -3.13 -5.38
C PHE A 105 -4.17 -4.34 -6.29
N CYS A 106 -5.02 -5.37 -6.25
CA CYS A 106 -4.79 -6.63 -7.00
C CYS A 106 -4.97 -6.53 -8.53
N ARG A 107 -5.64 -5.49 -9.02
CA ARG A 107 -5.99 -5.36 -10.45
C ARG A 107 -6.02 -3.89 -10.88
N PRO A 108 -5.69 -3.55 -12.13
CA PRO A 108 -5.80 -2.18 -12.63
C PRO A 108 -7.22 -1.63 -12.42
N VAL A 109 -7.33 -0.38 -11.99
CA VAL A 109 -8.62 0.32 -11.80
C VAL A 109 -8.56 1.69 -12.45
N GLY A 110 -9.38 1.92 -13.48
CA GLY A 110 -9.38 3.19 -14.21
C GLY A 110 -7.99 3.64 -14.66
N ASP A 111 -7.74 4.95 -14.61
CA ASP A 111 -6.47 5.57 -14.96
C ASP A 111 -5.47 5.54 -13.79
N TRP A 112 -5.25 4.35 -13.22
CA TRP A 112 -4.43 4.18 -12.00
C TRP A 112 -2.98 4.64 -12.16
N LYS A 113 -2.46 4.82 -13.36
CA LYS A 113 -1.10 5.35 -13.54
C LYS A 113 -1.01 6.85 -13.34
N THR A 114 -2.14 7.57 -13.33
CA THR A 114 -2.19 9.03 -13.20
C THR A 114 -3.04 9.51 -12.03
N HIS A 115 -4.01 8.72 -11.57
CA HIS A 115 -4.89 9.07 -10.47
C HIS A 115 -4.90 8.01 -9.37
N ARG A 116 -4.91 8.45 -8.11
CA ARG A 116 -4.93 7.55 -6.95
C ARG A 116 -6.20 6.70 -6.98
N VAL A 117 -6.01 5.38 -6.88
CA VAL A 117 -7.13 4.44 -6.77
C VAL A 117 -7.81 4.66 -5.42
N HIS A 118 -9.09 4.98 -5.47
CA HIS A 118 -9.95 5.10 -4.30
C HIS A 118 -11.17 4.21 -4.51
N VAL A 119 -11.41 3.28 -3.59
CA VAL A 119 -12.54 2.36 -3.64
C VAL A 119 -13.16 2.25 -2.26
N GLU A 120 -14.46 1.99 -2.19
CA GLU A 120 -15.20 1.89 -0.92
C GLU A 120 -15.10 0.51 -0.25
N GLY A 121 -14.46 -0.47 -0.90
CA GLY A 121 -14.37 -1.84 -0.39
C GLY A 121 -13.44 -2.71 -1.24
N GLY A 122 -13.48 -4.01 -1.01
CA GLY A 122 -12.69 -5.00 -1.75
C GLY A 122 -11.65 -5.73 -0.91
N GLY A 123 -11.72 -5.61 0.41
CA GLY A 123 -10.93 -6.40 1.34
C GLY A 123 -9.43 -6.20 1.17
N VAL A 124 -8.68 -7.27 1.45
CA VAL A 124 -7.21 -7.31 1.30
C VAL A 124 -6.73 -6.92 -0.09
N CYS A 125 -7.57 -7.02 -1.13
CA CYS A 125 -7.18 -6.61 -2.47
C CYS A 125 -7.05 -5.11 -2.67
N PHE A 126 -7.40 -4.29 -1.68
CA PHE A 126 -7.23 -2.84 -1.70
C PHE A 126 -6.78 -2.36 -0.33
N PHE A 127 -5.54 -1.90 -0.24
CA PHE A 127 -5.02 -1.36 1.01
C PHE A 127 -4.02 -0.23 0.76
N SER A 128 -3.75 0.55 1.80
CA SER A 128 -2.81 1.66 1.75
C SER A 128 -1.90 1.64 2.98
N ILE A 129 -0.67 2.13 2.81
CA ILE A 129 0.31 2.22 3.90
C ILE A 129 1.07 3.54 3.82
N GLY A 130 1.28 4.15 4.98
CA GLY A 130 2.16 5.30 5.15
C GLY A 130 3.47 4.88 5.81
N LEU A 131 4.60 5.23 5.20
CA LEU A 131 5.94 4.90 5.66
C LEU A 131 6.76 6.17 5.89
N ASN A 132 7.51 6.21 6.97
CA ASN A 132 8.56 7.19 7.22
C ASN A 132 9.91 6.49 7.02
N LEU A 133 10.65 6.89 5.99
CA LEU A 133 11.87 6.23 5.54
C LEU A 133 13.07 6.53 6.45
N ASP A 134 13.06 7.68 7.12
CA ASP A 134 14.16 8.08 8.02
C ASP A 134 14.09 7.36 9.37
N THR A 135 12.88 7.14 9.88
CA THR A 135 12.67 6.43 11.15
C THR A 135 12.46 4.92 10.97
N GLY A 136 12.23 4.47 9.74
CA GLY A 136 11.91 3.07 9.42
C GLY A 136 10.57 2.60 10.01
N LYS A 137 9.63 3.52 10.23
CA LYS A 137 8.33 3.24 10.85
C LYS A 137 7.19 3.43 9.86
N ARG A 138 6.16 2.59 9.98
CA ARG A 138 4.85 2.87 9.38
C ARG A 138 4.05 3.79 10.30
N PHE A 139 3.20 4.64 9.74
CA PHE A 139 2.24 5.46 10.48
C PHE A 139 0.78 5.11 10.19
N ASP A 140 0.50 4.40 9.09
CA ASP A 140 -0.83 3.90 8.75
C ASP A 140 -0.74 2.58 7.98
N PHE A 141 -1.72 1.69 8.18
CA PHE A 141 -1.93 0.48 7.38
C PHE A 141 -3.44 0.23 7.31
N ILE A 142 -4.05 0.57 6.19
CA ILE A 142 -5.50 0.64 6.03
C ILE A 142 -5.91 -0.38 4.98
N VAL A 143 -6.59 -1.44 5.40
CA VAL A 143 -7.22 -2.41 4.50
C VAL A 143 -8.69 -2.04 4.36
N ASN A 144 -9.18 -1.97 3.13
CA ASN A 144 -10.58 -1.65 2.88
C ASN A 144 -11.50 -2.81 3.29
N ASP A 145 -12.75 -2.50 3.65
CA ASP A 145 -13.71 -3.51 4.07
C ASP A 145 -14.07 -4.48 2.93
N LYS A 146 -14.40 -5.71 3.30
CA LYS A 146 -15.04 -6.67 2.40
C LYS A 146 -16.53 -6.33 2.35
N LYS A 147 -16.96 -5.57 1.33
CA LYS A 147 -18.38 -5.34 1.04
C LYS A 147 -19.01 -6.57 0.42
#